data_AF-A0A4D4JCK1-F1
#
_entry.id   AF-A0A4D4JCK1-F1
#
_cell.length_a   1.000
_cell.length_b   1.000
_cell.length_c   1.000
_cell.angle_alpha   90.00
_cell.angle_beta   90.00
_cell.angle_gamma   90.00
#
_symmetry.space_group_name_H-M   'P 1'
#
loop_
_entity.id
_entity.type
_entity.pdbx_description
1 polymer ?
#
loop_
_entity_poly.entity_id
_entity_poly.type
_entity_poly.pdbx_seq_one_letter_code
_entity_poly.pdbx_strand_id
1 'polypeptide(L)'
;MDLGTGLPLHNNMLGPLATLQVHHIFPKAVLNAHGYGRGEVNAVANFCFLTQNTNLAIGKKNPQDYLAEVQAKYPGALESQWIPTDPDLWTPERYPDFLAARRRLLADAANIDQLVEWGCVEPLIDSEIADPETGAVLAVAEAFWPDGLQPGQGAPVVLELDEDAANLARLEELGFEVYTSVSALRGRVRRRNEEAALVTVPDA
;
A
#
# COMPACT_ATOMS: atom_id res chain seq x y z
N MET A 1 -1.24 -10.06 7.42
CA MET A 1 -1.90 -11.06 8.29
C MET A 1 -2.31 -12.26 7.46
N ASP A 2 -2.42 -13.44 8.07
CA ASP A 2 -2.94 -14.65 7.44
C ASP A 2 -4.45 -14.54 7.24
N LEU A 3 -4.93 -14.79 6.02
CA LEU A 3 -6.34 -14.55 5.69
C LEU A 3 -7.31 -15.52 6.37
N GLY A 4 -6.84 -16.69 6.82
CA GLY A 4 -7.69 -17.70 7.45
C GLY A 4 -7.78 -17.58 8.97
N THR A 5 -6.89 -16.80 9.59
CA THR A 5 -6.77 -16.72 11.05
C THR A 5 -6.69 -15.29 11.59
N GLY A 6 -6.39 -14.29 10.75
CA GLY A 6 -6.14 -12.91 11.17
C GLY A 6 -4.82 -12.69 11.90
N LEU A 7 -3.99 -13.73 12.07
CA LEU A 7 -2.73 -13.64 12.80
C LEU A 7 -1.61 -13.05 11.92
N PRO A 8 -0.64 -12.31 12.49
CA PRO A 8 0.48 -11.82 11.70
C PRO A 8 1.36 -12.96 11.17
N LEU A 9 1.84 -12.83 9.93
CA LEU A 9 2.64 -13.84 9.26
C LEU A 9 4.12 -13.60 9.52
N HIS A 10 4.86 -14.65 9.90
CA HIS A 10 6.30 -14.59 10.13
C HIS A 10 6.96 -15.86 9.60
N ASN A 11 8.22 -15.76 9.17
CA ASN A 11 8.96 -16.93 8.67
C ASN A 11 9.33 -17.94 9.77
N ASN A 12 9.21 -17.55 11.05
CA ASN A 12 9.59 -18.37 12.23
C ASN A 12 8.38 -18.94 12.98
N MET A 13 7.20 -19.02 12.37
CA MET A 13 6.03 -19.61 13.04
C MET A 13 6.23 -21.12 13.28
N LEU A 14 5.94 -21.56 14.51
CA LEU A 14 6.16 -22.94 14.96
C LEU A 14 4.96 -23.83 14.61
N GLY A 15 5.22 -25.00 14.04
CA GLY A 15 4.22 -26.01 13.70
C GLY A 15 4.24 -26.40 12.21
N PRO A 16 3.97 -27.67 11.87
CA PRO A 16 4.16 -28.17 10.49
C PRO A 16 3.28 -27.46 9.45
N LEU A 17 2.08 -26.98 9.85
CA LEU A 17 1.15 -26.28 8.95
C LEU A 17 1.26 -24.74 9.03
N ALA A 18 2.19 -24.22 9.82
CA ALA A 18 2.43 -22.78 9.97
C ALA A 18 3.42 -22.21 8.93
N THR A 19 3.92 -23.07 8.03
CA THR A 19 4.85 -22.68 6.96
C THR A 19 4.21 -21.67 6.01
N LEU A 20 4.99 -20.64 5.64
CA LEU A 20 4.55 -19.59 4.73
C LEU A 20 4.48 -20.13 3.29
N GLN A 21 3.37 -19.86 2.60
CA GLN A 21 3.12 -20.27 1.23
C GLN A 21 2.60 -19.11 0.39
N VAL A 22 2.98 -19.12 -0.89
CA VAL A 22 2.41 -18.22 -1.90
C VAL A 22 1.10 -18.82 -2.41
N HIS A 23 0.05 -18.00 -2.42
CA HIS A 23 -1.28 -18.35 -2.90
C HIS A 23 -1.72 -17.41 -4.01
N HIS A 24 -2.37 -17.95 -5.04
CA HIS A 24 -3.06 -17.16 -6.07
C HIS A 24 -4.38 -16.64 -5.50
N ILE A 25 -4.52 -15.33 -5.29
CA ILE A 25 -5.77 -14.72 -4.81
C ILE A 25 -6.92 -15.11 -5.73
N PHE A 26 -6.73 -14.96 -7.04
CA PHE A 26 -7.63 -15.52 -8.04
C PHE A 26 -7.09 -16.88 -8.47
N PRO A 27 -7.72 -18.01 -8.07
CA PRO A 27 -7.20 -19.33 -8.36
C PRO A 27 -7.04 -19.56 -9.86
N LYS A 28 -5.94 -20.22 -10.25
CA LYS A 28 -5.66 -20.53 -11.67
C LYS A 28 -6.84 -21.16 -12.40
N ALA A 29 -7.56 -22.07 -11.74
CA ALA A 29 -8.70 -22.76 -12.33
C ALA A 29 -9.85 -21.80 -12.68
N VAL A 30 -10.11 -20.82 -11.83
CA VAL A 30 -11.13 -19.79 -12.06
C VAL A 30 -10.70 -18.91 -13.24
N LEU A 31 -9.47 -18.39 -13.22
CA LEU A 31 -8.98 -17.50 -14.27
C LEU A 31 -8.90 -18.18 -15.64
N ASN A 32 -8.39 -19.42 -15.70
CA ASN A 32 -8.32 -20.18 -16.96
C ASN A 32 -9.70 -20.41 -17.58
N ALA A 33 -10.73 -20.63 -16.74
CA ALA A 33 -12.10 -20.80 -17.23
C ALA A 33 -12.70 -19.51 -17.83
N HIS A 34 -12.17 -18.34 -17.45
CA HIS A 34 -12.57 -17.03 -17.99
C HIS A 34 -11.64 -16.54 -19.11
N GLY A 35 -10.74 -17.39 -19.61
CA GLY A 35 -9.91 -17.08 -20.78
C GLY A 35 -8.64 -16.27 -20.51
N TYR A 36 -8.29 -16.02 -19.24
CA TYR A 36 -7.08 -15.29 -18.90
C TYR A 36 -5.81 -16.09 -19.22
N GLY A 37 -4.80 -15.39 -19.74
CA GLY A 37 -3.54 -15.98 -20.15
C GLY A 37 -2.61 -16.30 -18.98
N ARG A 38 -1.61 -17.16 -19.22
CA ARG A 38 -0.61 -17.56 -18.21
C ARG A 38 0.11 -16.35 -17.58
N GLY A 39 0.34 -15.29 -18.34
CA GLY A 39 0.98 -14.06 -17.84
C GLY A 39 0.15 -13.36 -16.78
N GLU A 40 -1.15 -13.20 -17.05
CA GLU A 40 -2.10 -12.58 -16.13
C GLU A 40 -2.33 -13.46 -14.90
N VAL A 41 -2.46 -14.77 -15.09
CA VAL A 41 -2.66 -15.74 -14.00
C VAL A 41 -1.49 -15.72 -12.99
N ASN A 42 -0.25 -15.58 -13.47
CA ASN A 42 0.95 -15.57 -12.62
C ASN A 42 1.50 -14.16 -12.37
N ALA A 43 0.67 -13.12 -12.53
CA ALA A 43 1.03 -11.78 -12.16
C ALA A 43 1.39 -11.71 -10.67
N VAL A 44 2.44 -10.97 -10.32
CA VAL A 44 2.86 -10.81 -8.91
C VAL A 44 1.73 -10.24 -8.06
N ALA A 45 0.94 -9.32 -8.62
CA ALA A 45 -0.24 -8.75 -7.98
C ALA A 45 -1.40 -9.74 -7.79
N ASN A 46 -1.30 -10.98 -8.29
CA ASN A 46 -2.24 -12.06 -7.97
C ASN A 46 -1.75 -12.95 -6.81
N PHE A 47 -0.64 -12.63 -6.14
CA PHE A 47 -0.10 -13.44 -5.06
C PHE A 47 -0.35 -12.84 -3.68
N CYS A 48 -0.74 -13.66 -2.71
CA CYS A 48 -0.66 -13.33 -1.29
C CYS A 48 0.11 -14.43 -0.55
N PHE A 49 0.49 -14.12 0.68
CA PHE A 49 1.11 -15.09 1.58
C PHE A 49 0.07 -15.63 2.55
N LEU A 50 0.10 -16.94 2.78
CA LEU A 50 -0.76 -17.63 3.72
C LEU A 50 0.07 -18.67 4.49
N THR A 51 -0.46 -19.13 5.62
CA THR A 51 -0.01 -20.41 6.19
C THR A 51 -0.46 -21.56 5.29
N GLN A 52 0.26 -22.69 5.34
CA GLN A 52 -0.15 -23.91 4.64
C GLN A 52 -1.58 -24.34 5.01
N ASN A 53 -1.96 -24.25 6.29
CA ASN A 53 -3.33 -24.57 6.72
C ASN A 53 -4.38 -23.72 6.00
N THR A 54 -4.17 -22.41 5.97
CA THR A 54 -5.08 -21.47 5.32
C THR A 54 -5.12 -21.67 3.80
N ASN A 55 -3.98 -21.91 3.17
CA ASN A 55 -3.92 -22.19 1.73
C ASN A 55 -4.76 -23.44 1.37
N LEU A 56 -4.66 -24.50 2.16
CA LEU A 56 -5.48 -25.71 1.98
C LEU A 56 -6.97 -25.45 2.21
N ALA A 57 -7.32 -24.64 3.22
CA ALA A 57 -8.70 -24.32 3.57
C ALA A 57 -9.40 -23.42 2.52
N ILE A 58 -8.68 -22.47 1.93
CA ILE A 58 -9.19 -21.61 0.85
C ILE A 58 -9.26 -22.40 -0.47
N GLY A 59 -8.19 -23.12 -0.82
CA GLY A 59 -8.16 -23.99 -1.99
C GLY A 59 -8.44 -23.26 -3.31
N LYS A 60 -9.59 -23.57 -3.94
CA LYS A 60 -10.02 -23.00 -5.23
C LYS A 60 -11.34 -22.24 -5.13
N LYS A 61 -11.69 -21.75 -3.94
CA LYS A 61 -12.90 -20.95 -3.73
C LYS A 61 -12.92 -19.71 -4.65
N ASN A 62 -14.11 -19.27 -4.99
CA ASN A 62 -14.29 -18.03 -5.74
C ASN A 62 -13.76 -16.85 -4.89
N PRO A 63 -12.89 -15.98 -5.45
CA PRO A 63 -12.38 -14.79 -4.76
C PRO A 63 -13.47 -13.92 -4.14
N GLN A 64 -14.57 -13.71 -4.85
CA GLN A 64 -15.69 -12.92 -4.35
C GLN A 64 -16.23 -13.46 -3.02
N ASP A 65 -16.39 -14.78 -2.91
CA ASP A 65 -16.96 -15.40 -1.72
C ASP A 65 -15.97 -15.36 -0.55
N TYR A 66 -14.74 -15.84 -0.77
CA TYR A 66 -13.80 -15.99 0.35
C TYR A 66 -13.23 -14.63 0.79
N LEU A 67 -13.02 -13.65 -0.10
CA LEU A 67 -12.54 -12.33 0.30
C LEU A 67 -13.59 -11.59 1.13
N ALA A 68 -14.88 -11.72 0.78
CA ALA A 68 -15.97 -11.18 1.60
C ALA A 68 -16.01 -11.83 2.98
N GLU A 69 -15.84 -13.17 3.07
CA GLU A 69 -15.73 -13.86 4.36
C GLU A 69 -14.53 -13.36 5.19
N VAL A 70 -13.38 -13.16 4.55
CA VAL A 70 -12.15 -12.69 5.21
C VAL A 70 -12.34 -11.28 5.75
N GLN A 71 -12.83 -10.35 4.94
CA GLN A 71 -13.08 -8.97 5.36
C GLN A 71 -14.02 -8.92 6.56
N ALA A 72 -15.08 -9.73 6.55
CA ALA A 72 -16.06 -9.79 7.63
C ALA A 72 -15.49 -10.41 8.92
N LYS A 73 -14.69 -11.48 8.81
CA LYS A 73 -14.15 -12.19 9.98
C LYS A 73 -12.90 -11.53 10.57
N TYR A 74 -12.07 -10.96 9.70
CA TYR A 74 -10.75 -10.42 10.04
C TYR A 74 -10.55 -9.04 9.38
N PRO A 75 -11.25 -7.99 9.85
CA PRO A 75 -11.04 -6.63 9.35
C PRO A 75 -9.55 -6.24 9.42
N GLY A 76 -9.01 -5.66 8.35
CA GLY A 76 -7.58 -5.33 8.23
C GLY A 76 -6.72 -6.43 7.59
N ALA A 77 -7.23 -7.67 7.43
CA ALA A 77 -6.44 -8.75 6.88
C ALA A 77 -6.13 -8.58 5.39
N LEU A 78 -7.08 -8.06 4.59
CA LEU A 78 -6.88 -7.80 3.17
C LEU A 78 -5.88 -6.65 2.96
N GLU A 79 -6.10 -5.57 3.70
CA GLU A 79 -5.31 -4.35 3.74
C GLU A 79 -3.85 -4.65 4.11
N SER A 80 -3.62 -5.52 5.09
CA SER A 80 -2.28 -5.93 5.54
C SER A 80 -1.45 -6.70 4.50
N GLN A 81 -2.04 -7.07 3.35
CA GLN A 81 -1.35 -7.65 2.21
C GLN A 81 -1.63 -6.87 0.91
N TRP A 82 -2.06 -5.61 1.05
CA TRP A 82 -2.40 -4.69 -0.04
C TRP A 82 -3.37 -5.32 -1.04
N ILE A 83 -4.38 -6.03 -0.53
CA ILE A 83 -5.48 -6.58 -1.33
C ILE A 83 -6.59 -5.52 -1.40
N PRO A 84 -7.03 -5.08 -2.60
CA PRO A 84 -8.14 -4.15 -2.73
C PRO A 84 -9.38 -4.61 -1.96
N THR A 85 -9.99 -3.69 -1.21
CA THR A 85 -11.13 -3.96 -0.34
C THR A 85 -12.49 -3.70 -0.99
N ASP A 86 -12.50 -3.15 -2.21
CA ASP A 86 -13.71 -2.95 -3.01
C ASP A 86 -14.26 -4.30 -3.52
N PRO A 87 -15.46 -4.73 -3.06
CA PRO A 87 -16.06 -5.99 -3.46
C PRO A 87 -16.35 -6.12 -4.96
N ASP A 88 -16.54 -5.00 -5.66
CA ASP A 88 -16.81 -5.01 -7.11
C ASP A 88 -15.59 -5.51 -7.91
N LEU A 89 -14.39 -5.43 -7.34
CA LEU A 89 -13.16 -5.91 -7.95
C LEU A 89 -12.92 -7.41 -7.75
N TRP A 90 -13.69 -8.10 -6.91
CA TRP A 90 -13.41 -9.50 -6.54
C TRP A 90 -13.99 -10.53 -7.52
N THR A 91 -14.56 -10.08 -8.64
CA THR A 91 -15.12 -10.95 -9.67
C THR A 91 -14.09 -11.27 -10.76
N PRO A 92 -14.12 -12.47 -11.36
CA PRO A 92 -13.23 -12.80 -12.47
C PRO A 92 -13.32 -11.82 -13.65
N GLU A 93 -14.49 -11.26 -13.92
CA GLU A 93 -14.73 -10.28 -14.98
C GLU A 93 -13.98 -8.97 -14.73
N ARG A 94 -13.78 -8.59 -13.47
CA ARG A 94 -13.08 -7.38 -13.04
C ARG A 94 -11.61 -7.65 -12.66
N TYR A 95 -11.09 -8.84 -12.96
CA TYR A 95 -9.72 -9.23 -12.60
C TYR A 95 -8.63 -8.25 -13.12
N PRO A 96 -8.69 -7.69 -14.34
CA PRO A 96 -7.72 -6.68 -14.78
C PRO A 96 -7.73 -5.42 -13.90
N ASP A 97 -8.90 -4.99 -13.45
CA ASP A 97 -9.08 -3.83 -12.58
C ASP A 97 -8.55 -4.14 -11.17
N PHE A 98 -8.82 -5.35 -10.66
CA PHE A 98 -8.22 -5.84 -9.42
C PHE A 98 -6.69 -5.79 -9.47
N LEU A 99 -6.08 -6.28 -10.56
CA LEU A 99 -4.62 -6.22 -10.75
C LEU A 99 -4.11 -4.79 -10.85
N ALA A 100 -4.87 -3.88 -11.45
CA ALA A 100 -4.51 -2.46 -11.52
C ALA A 100 -4.52 -1.82 -10.12
N ALA A 101 -5.62 -1.96 -9.39
CA ALA A 101 -5.76 -1.46 -8.02
C ALA A 101 -4.68 -2.03 -7.09
N ARG A 102 -4.46 -3.35 -7.14
CA ARG A 102 -3.45 -4.01 -6.30
C ARG A 102 -2.02 -3.59 -6.63
N ARG A 103 -1.70 -3.39 -7.93
CA ARG A 103 -0.38 -2.86 -8.33
C ARG A 103 -0.15 -1.46 -7.79
N ARG A 104 -1.18 -0.62 -7.75
CA ARG A 104 -1.10 0.72 -7.17
C ARG A 104 -0.75 0.65 -5.69
N LEU A 105 -1.56 -0.09 -4.90
CA LEU A 105 -1.32 -0.28 -3.46
C LEU A 105 0.09 -0.82 -3.15
N LEU A 106 0.53 -1.86 -3.88
CA LEU A 106 1.86 -2.43 -3.69
C LEU A 106 2.99 -1.46 -4.07
N ALA A 107 2.80 -0.69 -5.16
CA ALA A 107 3.78 0.30 -5.58
C ALA A 107 3.89 1.43 -4.55
N ASP A 108 2.77 1.92 -4.04
CA ASP A 108 2.74 3.01 -3.08
C ASP A 108 3.40 2.60 -1.76
N ALA A 109 3.11 1.40 -1.26
CA ALA A 109 3.78 0.85 -0.08
C ALA A 109 5.30 0.70 -0.28
N ALA A 110 5.73 0.09 -1.38
CA ALA A 110 7.16 -0.08 -1.68
C ALA A 110 7.89 1.27 -1.84
N ASN A 111 7.19 2.26 -2.37
CA ASN A 111 7.71 3.60 -2.52
C ASN A 111 7.88 4.32 -1.17
N ILE A 112 6.92 4.20 -0.27
CA ILE A 112 6.99 4.75 1.09
C ILE A 112 8.14 4.10 1.88
N ASP A 113 8.24 2.77 1.84
CA ASP A 113 9.33 2.03 2.51
C ASP A 113 10.71 2.53 2.07
N GLN A 114 10.87 2.83 0.77
CA GLN A 114 12.12 3.37 0.25
C GLN A 114 12.42 4.79 0.76
N LEU A 115 11.40 5.64 0.96
CA LEU A 115 11.62 6.98 1.54
C LEU A 115 12.12 6.87 2.98
N VAL A 116 11.59 5.92 3.74
CA VAL A 116 12.05 5.61 5.11
C VAL A 116 13.49 5.09 5.09
N GLU A 117 13.83 4.16 4.18
CA GLU A 117 15.20 3.68 3.98
C GLU A 117 16.18 4.83 3.66
N TRP A 118 15.72 5.86 2.94
CA TRP A 118 16.49 7.07 2.63
C TRP A 118 16.51 8.11 3.77
N GLY A 119 16.09 7.70 4.97
CA GLY A 119 16.19 8.49 6.19
C GLY A 119 15.05 9.47 6.40
N CYS A 120 13.89 9.24 5.79
CA CYS A 120 12.65 9.93 6.19
C CYS A 120 12.03 9.22 7.40
N VAL A 121 11.29 9.95 8.23
CA VAL A 121 10.48 9.31 9.28
C VAL A 121 9.30 8.55 8.66
N GLU A 122 8.76 7.60 9.40
CA GLU A 122 7.56 6.87 8.98
C GLU A 122 6.37 7.84 8.89
N PRO A 123 5.68 7.92 7.74
CA PRO A 123 4.52 8.80 7.59
C PRO A 123 3.29 8.26 8.32
N LEU A 124 2.34 9.16 8.54
CA LEU A 124 0.96 8.78 8.79
C LEU A 124 0.31 8.42 7.44
N ILE A 125 -0.30 7.24 7.35
CA ILE A 125 -0.95 6.73 6.12
C ILE A 125 -2.46 6.98 6.20
N ASP A 126 -3.10 7.18 5.04
CA ASP A 126 -4.56 7.36 4.89
C ASP A 126 -5.13 8.38 5.88
N SER A 127 -4.44 9.51 6.02
CA SER A 127 -4.71 10.49 7.07
C SER A 127 -5.51 11.67 6.55
N GLU A 128 -6.65 11.93 7.20
CA GLU A 128 -7.48 13.10 6.93
C GLU A 128 -6.78 14.37 7.42
N ILE A 129 -6.59 15.33 6.52
CA ILE A 129 -6.04 16.64 6.82
C ILE A 129 -7.20 17.63 6.76
N ALA A 130 -7.53 18.22 7.91
CA ALA A 130 -8.59 19.23 8.02
C ALA A 130 -8.02 20.65 8.05
N ASP A 131 -8.78 21.59 7.50
CA ASP A 131 -8.50 23.01 7.60
C ASP A 131 -8.61 23.46 9.07
N PRO A 132 -7.56 24.07 9.64
CA PRO A 132 -7.55 24.44 11.05
C PRO A 132 -8.53 25.58 11.39
N GLU A 133 -8.94 26.38 10.41
CA GLU A 133 -9.87 27.50 10.59
C GLU A 133 -11.32 27.06 10.45
N THR A 134 -11.61 26.23 9.44
CA THR A 134 -12.99 25.86 9.08
C THR A 134 -13.39 24.45 9.53
N GLY A 135 -12.42 23.58 9.82
CA GLY A 135 -12.63 22.15 10.08
C GLY A 135 -13.01 21.34 8.84
N ALA A 136 -13.01 21.92 7.65
CA ALA A 136 -13.31 21.21 6.41
C ALA A 136 -12.16 20.27 6.03
N VAL A 137 -12.49 19.06 5.55
CA VAL A 137 -11.48 18.13 5.03
C VAL A 137 -10.85 18.72 3.78
N LEU A 138 -9.52 18.86 3.80
CA LEU A 138 -8.72 19.34 2.68
C LEU A 138 -8.20 18.20 1.82
N ALA A 139 -7.84 17.06 2.41
CA ALA A 139 -7.34 15.88 1.71
C ALA A 139 -7.41 14.64 2.60
N VAL A 140 -7.33 13.45 2.01
CA VAL A 140 -7.04 12.18 2.69
C VAL A 140 -5.71 11.68 2.13
N ALA A 141 -4.62 12.10 2.74
CA ALA A 141 -3.28 11.88 2.21
C ALA A 141 -2.89 10.41 2.25
N GLU A 142 -2.32 9.88 1.17
CA GLU A 142 -1.74 8.52 1.18
C GLU A 142 -0.52 8.45 2.09
N ALA A 143 0.23 9.55 2.21
CA ALA A 143 1.29 9.66 3.21
C ALA A 143 1.44 11.10 3.70
N PHE A 144 1.47 11.28 5.01
CA PHE A 144 1.56 12.58 5.65
C PHE A 144 2.70 12.62 6.68
N TRP A 145 3.57 13.62 6.53
CA TRP A 145 4.65 13.94 7.46
C TRP A 145 4.36 15.28 8.16
N PRO A 146 3.70 15.28 9.33
CA PRO A 146 3.27 16.51 10.00
C PRO A 146 4.42 17.41 10.44
N ASP A 147 5.55 16.82 10.82
CA ASP A 147 6.74 17.55 11.29
C ASP A 147 7.86 17.61 10.24
N GLY A 148 7.49 17.40 8.97
CA GLY A 148 8.42 17.30 7.84
C GLY A 148 9.07 15.91 7.71
N LEU A 149 9.82 15.73 6.62
CA LEU A 149 10.41 14.44 6.25
C LEU A 149 11.44 13.92 7.26
N GLN A 150 12.04 14.80 8.06
CA GLN A 150 12.91 14.48 9.18
C GLN A 150 12.48 15.27 10.41
N PRO A 151 12.70 14.76 11.64
CA PRO A 151 12.20 15.43 12.84
C PRO A 151 12.71 16.87 12.95
N GLY A 152 11.78 17.82 12.95
CA GLY A 152 12.09 19.24 13.10
C GLY A 152 12.79 19.89 11.89
N GLN A 153 12.71 19.28 10.70
CA GLN A 153 13.30 19.81 9.47
C GLN A 153 12.28 19.90 8.33
N GLY A 154 12.12 21.11 7.80
CA GLY A 154 11.25 21.39 6.65
C GLY A 154 9.82 21.69 7.04
N ALA A 155 8.96 21.88 6.03
CA ALA A 155 7.53 22.05 6.20
C ALA A 155 6.82 20.68 6.30
N PRO A 156 5.58 20.62 6.81
CA PRO A 156 4.76 19.42 6.72
C PRO A 156 4.64 18.96 5.26
N VAL A 157 4.80 17.66 5.02
CA VAL A 157 4.79 17.11 3.65
C VAL A 157 3.59 16.21 3.46
N VAL A 158 2.87 16.41 2.35
CA VAL A 158 1.69 15.63 1.96
C VAL A 158 2.00 14.95 0.63
N LEU A 159 1.81 13.63 0.57
CA LEU A 159 1.67 12.89 -0.66
C LEU A 159 0.18 12.65 -0.90
N GLU A 160 -0.34 13.20 -2.00
CA GLU A 160 -1.73 13.07 -2.44
C GLU A 160 -1.75 12.58 -3.90
N LEU A 161 -2.07 11.33 -4.15
CA LEU A 161 -1.99 10.73 -5.46
C LEU A 161 -3.27 10.93 -6.28
N ASP A 162 -4.36 11.39 -5.65
CA ASP A 162 -5.60 11.82 -6.29
C ASP A 162 -5.77 13.34 -6.18
N GLU A 163 -5.29 14.06 -7.21
CA GLU A 163 -5.36 15.53 -7.25
C GLU A 163 -6.79 16.08 -7.18
N ASP A 164 -7.78 15.32 -7.64
CA ASP A 164 -9.19 15.73 -7.63
C ASP A 164 -9.83 15.58 -6.25
N ALA A 165 -9.24 14.76 -5.37
CA ALA A 165 -9.72 14.52 -4.01
C ALA A 165 -9.19 15.53 -2.98
N ALA A 166 -8.35 16.49 -3.39
CA ALA A 166 -7.67 17.41 -2.48
C ALA A 166 -7.79 18.89 -2.86
N ASN A 167 -7.87 19.74 -1.83
CA ASN A 167 -7.74 21.18 -1.96
C ASN A 167 -6.26 21.62 -1.89
N LEU A 168 -5.53 21.34 -2.96
CA LEU A 168 -4.08 21.61 -3.06
C LEU A 168 -3.73 23.07 -2.78
N ALA A 169 -4.53 24.01 -3.32
CA ALA A 169 -4.30 25.44 -3.14
C ALA A 169 -4.35 25.83 -1.65
N ARG A 170 -5.32 25.30 -0.90
CA ARG A 170 -5.44 25.59 0.53
C ARG A 170 -4.34 24.93 1.36
N LEU A 171 -3.93 23.72 1.00
CA LEU A 171 -2.78 23.06 1.64
C LEU A 171 -1.49 23.88 1.43
N GLU A 172 -1.24 24.39 0.24
CA GLU A 172 -0.09 25.26 -0.04
C GLU A 172 -0.15 26.59 0.74
N GLU A 173 -1.34 27.21 0.83
CA GLU A 173 -1.55 28.42 1.64
C GLU A 173 -1.23 28.21 3.12
N LEU A 174 -1.55 27.02 3.65
CA LEU A 174 -1.25 26.61 5.02
C LEU A 174 0.22 26.21 5.22
N GLY A 175 1.03 26.24 4.15
CA GLY A 175 2.46 25.98 4.19
C GLY A 175 2.85 24.50 4.06
N PHE A 176 1.94 23.63 3.61
CA PHE A 176 2.27 22.23 3.32
C PHE A 176 3.06 22.14 2.01
N GLU A 177 4.09 21.30 1.98
CA GLU A 177 4.70 20.85 0.73
C GLU A 177 3.89 19.66 0.19
N VAL A 178 3.11 19.89 -0.86
CA VAL A 178 2.26 18.85 -1.46
C VAL A 178 2.93 18.24 -2.68
N TYR A 179 2.93 16.91 -2.76
CA TYR A 179 3.44 16.14 -3.89
C TYR A 179 2.32 15.27 -4.45
N THR A 180 2.05 15.40 -5.75
CA THR A 180 1.02 14.59 -6.42
C THR A 180 1.56 13.34 -7.11
N SER A 181 2.86 13.11 -6.95
CA SER A 181 3.50 11.89 -7.42
C SER A 181 4.64 11.49 -6.50
N VAL A 182 4.76 10.19 -6.28
CA VAL A 182 5.90 9.60 -5.56
C VAL A 182 7.23 9.98 -6.21
N SER A 183 7.30 9.99 -7.55
CA SER A 183 8.53 10.31 -8.26
C SER A 183 9.03 11.73 -7.94
N ALA A 184 8.12 12.70 -7.80
CA ALA A 184 8.48 14.06 -7.40
C ALA A 184 9.03 14.09 -5.96
N LEU A 185 8.35 13.43 -5.02
CA LEU A 185 8.78 13.35 -3.62
C LEU A 185 10.15 12.64 -3.47
N ARG A 186 10.35 11.51 -4.15
CA ARG A 186 11.64 10.80 -4.20
C ARG A 186 12.74 11.67 -4.79
N GLY A 187 12.45 12.42 -5.84
CA GLY A 187 13.39 13.37 -6.44
C GLY A 187 13.82 14.45 -5.44
N ARG A 188 12.89 14.98 -4.65
CA ARG A 188 13.18 15.93 -3.56
C ARG A 188 14.07 15.31 -2.48
N VAL A 189 13.71 14.13 -1.98
CA VAL A 189 14.47 13.43 -0.93
C VAL A 189 15.90 13.12 -1.38
N ARG A 190 16.05 12.66 -2.63
CA ARG A 190 17.36 12.39 -3.20
C ARG A 190 18.23 13.66 -3.24
N ARG A 191 17.70 14.77 -3.77
CA ARG A 191 18.42 16.05 -3.79
C ARG A 191 18.84 16.51 -2.40
N ARG A 192 17.93 16.42 -1.42
CA ARG A 192 18.23 16.72 -0.01
C ARG A 192 19.40 15.89 0.52
N ASN A 193 19.39 14.59 0.26
CA ASN A 193 20.44 13.68 0.72
C ASN A 193 21.79 13.95 0.02
N GLU A 194 21.77 14.31 -1.27
CA GLU A 194 22.96 14.72 -2.03
C GLU A 194 23.55 16.04 -1.47
N GLU A 195 22.72 17.04 -1.18
CA GLU A 195 23.12 18.30 -0.55
C GLU A 195 23.74 18.08 0.85
N ALA A 196 23.12 17.24 1.67
CA ALA A 196 23.65 16.91 3.00
C ALA A 196 25.02 16.22 2.91
N ALA A 197 25.21 15.31 1.95
CA ALA A 197 26.48 14.64 1.74
C ALA A 197 27.61 15.60 1.33
N LEU A 198 27.31 16.61 0.48
CA LEU A 198 28.27 17.62 0.04
C LEU A 198 28.75 18.54 1.18
N VAL A 199 27.90 18.80 2.18
CA VAL A 199 28.25 19.62 3.36
C VAL A 199 29.16 18.87 4.34
N THR A 200 29.18 17.53 4.30
CA THR A 200 29.93 16.69 5.25
C THR A 200 31.37 16.36 4.84
N VAL A 201 31.84 16.77 3.66
CA VAL A 201 33.25 16.61 3.25
C VAL A 201 34.04 17.83 3.75
N PRO A 202 34.95 17.71 4.74
CA PRO A 202 35.81 18.81 5.11
C PRO A 202 36.86 19.01 4.02
N ASP A 203 37.17 20.27 3.69
CA ASP A 203 38.36 20.62 2.90
C ASP A 203 39.59 19.95 3.55
N ALA A 204 40.27 19.10 2.78
CA ALA A 204 41.48 18.38 3.17
C ALA A 204 42.73 19.26 3.11
#